data_AF-A0A434CPQ7-F1
#
_entry.id   AF-A0A434CPQ7-F1
#
_cell.length_a   1.000
_cell.length_b   1.000
_cell.length_c   1.000
_cell.angle_alpha   90.00
_cell.angle_beta   90.00
_cell.angle_gamma   90.00
#
_symmetry.space_group_name_H-M   'P 1'
#
loop_
_entity.id
_entity.type
_entity.pdbx_description
1 polymer ?
#
loop_
_entity_poly.entity_id
_entity_poly.type
_entity_poly.pdbx_seq_one_letter_code
_entity_poly.pdbx_strand_id
1 'polypeptide(L)'
;MASLEQYHSKRDFKKTAEPAGKVARTKQGGAGGIFVIHKHAATRLHYDLRLEHDGVLWSWAVTRGPSLDPHEKRLAVHVEDHPIDYAPFEGTIPKGEYGGGSVIVWDEGTWTPEIDPSKAMKKGHISFELRGHKLHGAWHLVRLKPRAGEKRDNWLLIKSDDAAARPGEDILKEAPESVKSGLTIEEVGEGKTAKGEKPKVWHSNKPAAGKTKAAGKKLDFIEPQLATLERDAPPGKDWLHEVKFDGYRMQAQIAGTDVRLLTRTGLDWTKKFGGEIVAELAGLKCSDAIIDGEVVVLADSGVSSFALLQQDLSAKRTNRFIYYVFDLMRLDGRDLRREPLVERKQALQDLLGKQSDNPAVRFSDHFSEPGKIMLEHACRMGLEGVVSKRADAPYRSGRGPTWVKSKCTARQEFVIGGYLPSDKTGRGLRSILVGFHEGGKLHYAGRVGTGFSGKGANELKAKLDALTAKTSPFSTAVPKGKGLVWVKPELVGEVEFRSWTSDRII
;
A
#
# COMPACT_ATOMS: atom_id res chain seq x y z
N MET A 1 -10.81 24.88 -26.28
CA MET A 1 -9.65 25.76 -26.56
C MET A 1 -8.54 25.30 -25.65
N ALA A 2 -7.32 25.16 -26.16
CA ALA A 2 -6.14 24.84 -25.35
C ALA A 2 -5.95 25.91 -24.26
N SER A 3 -5.63 25.49 -23.03
CA SER A 3 -5.43 26.40 -21.90
C SER A 3 -4.32 25.89 -20.98
N LEU A 4 -3.46 26.80 -20.52
CA LEU A 4 -2.41 26.53 -19.54
C LEU A 4 -2.78 27.06 -18.14
N GLU A 5 -4.02 27.51 -17.90
CA GLU A 5 -4.41 28.09 -16.62
C GLU A 5 -4.22 27.11 -15.45
N GLN A 6 -4.62 25.85 -15.63
CA GLN A 6 -4.42 24.82 -14.61
C GLN A 6 -2.93 24.55 -14.38
N TYR A 7 -2.13 24.55 -15.45
CA TYR A 7 -0.68 24.40 -15.37
C TYR A 7 -0.05 25.52 -14.55
N HIS A 8 -0.32 26.78 -14.91
CA HIS A 8 0.19 27.95 -14.19
C HIS A 8 -0.29 28.02 -12.74
N SER A 9 -1.55 27.67 -12.46
CA SER A 9 -2.09 27.72 -11.08
C SER A 9 -1.43 26.74 -10.11
N LYS A 10 -0.81 25.68 -10.64
CA LYS A 10 -0.20 24.61 -9.85
C LYS A 10 1.29 24.80 -9.60
N ARG A 11 1.96 25.77 -10.26
CA ARG A 11 3.42 25.96 -10.13
C ARG A 11 3.76 27.34 -9.59
N ASP A 12 4.80 27.39 -8.77
CA ASP A 12 5.50 28.63 -8.42
C ASP A 12 6.79 28.74 -9.26
N PHE A 13 6.72 29.44 -10.39
CA PHE A 13 7.86 29.61 -11.32
C PHE A 13 9.03 30.42 -10.75
N LYS A 14 8.91 30.96 -9.53
CA LYS A 14 10.05 31.52 -8.80
C LYS A 14 10.87 30.45 -8.07
N LYS A 15 10.31 29.25 -7.92
CA LYS A 15 10.92 28.13 -7.19
C LYS A 15 11.26 26.97 -8.11
N THR A 16 10.38 26.63 -9.05
CA THR A 16 10.65 25.58 -10.03
C THR A 16 11.47 26.08 -11.22
N ALA A 17 12.32 25.21 -11.78
CA ALA A 17 13.04 25.46 -13.02
C ALA A 17 12.18 25.14 -14.26
N GLU A 18 10.95 24.68 -14.06
CA GLU A 18 10.01 24.40 -15.14
C GLU A 18 9.65 25.68 -15.91
N PRO A 19 9.52 25.61 -17.25
CA PRO A 19 9.17 26.77 -18.06
C PRO A 19 7.70 27.15 -17.85
N ALA A 20 7.43 28.42 -17.54
CA ALA A 20 6.06 28.94 -17.49
C ALA A 20 5.34 28.76 -18.84
N GLY A 21 6.05 28.99 -19.95
CA GLY A 21 5.57 28.82 -21.32
C GLY A 21 4.30 29.62 -21.65
N LYS A 22 3.91 29.58 -22.93
CA LYS A 22 2.64 30.12 -23.43
C LYS A 22 2.03 29.14 -24.42
N VAL A 23 0.72 29.23 -24.66
CA VAL A 23 0.09 28.49 -25.76
C VAL A 23 0.74 28.96 -27.07
N ALA A 24 1.34 28.03 -27.82
CA ALA A 24 2.02 28.37 -29.05
C ALA A 24 1.02 28.72 -30.16
N ARG A 25 1.38 29.68 -31.03
CA ARG A 25 0.58 29.98 -32.23
C ARG A 25 0.82 28.88 -33.25
N THR A 26 -0.12 27.95 -33.40
CA THR A 26 -0.07 26.92 -34.44
C THR A 26 -0.40 27.53 -35.81
N LYS A 27 0.37 27.13 -36.84
CA LYS A 27 -0.12 27.25 -38.23
C LYS A 27 -1.24 26.23 -38.38
N GLN A 28 -2.46 26.70 -38.65
CA GLN A 28 -3.59 25.81 -38.91
C GLN A 28 -3.25 24.84 -40.06
N GLY A 29 -3.35 23.52 -39.83
CA GLY A 29 -3.47 22.55 -40.93
C GLY A 29 -2.61 21.28 -40.88
N GLY A 30 -1.69 21.11 -39.92
CA GLY A 30 -0.95 19.84 -39.77
C GLY A 30 -1.61 18.91 -38.75
N ALA A 31 -2.01 17.70 -39.15
CA ALA A 31 -2.41 16.66 -38.20
C ALA A 31 -1.16 15.93 -37.71
N GLY A 32 -0.89 15.98 -36.40
CA GLY A 32 0.33 15.45 -35.79
C GLY A 32 1.33 16.54 -35.39
N GLY A 33 2.16 16.23 -34.40
CA GLY A 33 3.10 17.16 -33.78
C GLY A 33 4.21 16.42 -33.03
N ILE A 34 4.91 17.10 -32.14
CA ILE A 34 5.89 16.43 -31.28
C ILE A 34 5.19 15.56 -30.24
N PHE A 35 5.81 14.45 -29.86
CA PHE A 35 5.51 13.80 -28.60
C PHE A 35 6.75 13.74 -27.73
N VAL A 36 6.50 13.65 -26.44
CA VAL A 36 7.54 13.40 -25.46
C VAL A 36 7.01 12.50 -24.36
N ILE A 37 7.85 11.61 -23.88
CA ILE A 37 7.60 10.83 -22.68
C ILE A 37 8.62 11.23 -21.64
N HIS A 38 8.16 11.86 -20.57
CA HIS A 38 9.02 12.15 -19.43
C HIS A 38 8.97 10.99 -18.45
N LYS A 39 10.12 10.46 -18.05
CA LYS A 39 10.21 9.59 -16.87
C LYS A 39 10.37 10.48 -15.65
N HIS A 40 9.42 10.40 -14.73
CA HIS A 40 9.27 11.35 -13.64
C HIS A 40 9.33 10.62 -12.30
N ALA A 41 10.42 10.84 -11.57
CA ALA A 41 10.62 10.36 -10.20
C ALA A 41 10.04 11.36 -9.18
N ALA A 42 8.71 11.54 -9.22
CA ALA A 42 7.95 12.31 -8.23
C ALA A 42 7.67 11.47 -6.96
N THR A 43 6.52 11.64 -6.31
CA THR A 43 6.05 10.77 -5.21
C THR A 43 6.01 9.29 -5.58
N ARG A 44 5.75 8.99 -6.86
CA ARG A 44 5.85 7.66 -7.48
C ARG A 44 6.52 7.82 -8.84
N LEU A 45 7.35 6.85 -9.23
CA LEU A 45 7.88 6.80 -10.60
C LEU A 45 6.71 6.57 -11.57
N HIS A 46 6.59 7.45 -12.56
CA HIS A 46 5.63 7.31 -13.64
C HIS A 46 6.23 7.88 -14.93
N TYR A 47 5.53 7.65 -16.04
CA TYR A 47 5.92 8.15 -17.35
C TYR A 47 4.82 9.05 -17.87
N ASP A 48 5.12 10.33 -18.07
CA ASP A 48 4.17 11.29 -18.62
C ASP A 48 4.21 11.24 -20.14
N LEU A 49 3.22 10.60 -20.76
CA LEU A 49 3.01 10.67 -22.21
C LEU A 49 2.40 12.02 -22.56
N ARG A 50 3.05 12.75 -23.47
CA ARG A 50 2.63 14.08 -23.88
C ARG A 50 2.55 14.16 -25.40
N LEU A 51 1.38 14.53 -25.91
CA LEU A 51 1.12 14.67 -27.34
C LEU A 51 0.85 16.15 -27.64
N GLU A 52 1.64 16.75 -28.53
CA GLU A 52 1.38 18.12 -28.97
C GLU A 52 0.12 18.20 -29.83
N HIS A 53 -0.83 19.05 -29.42
CA HIS A 53 -2.00 19.38 -30.21
C HIS A 53 -2.47 20.81 -29.90
N ASP A 54 -2.79 21.60 -30.92
CA ASP A 54 -3.28 22.99 -30.81
C ASP A 54 -2.42 23.91 -29.90
N GLY A 55 -1.09 23.76 -29.96
CA GLY A 55 -0.15 24.66 -29.28
C GLY A 55 0.10 24.35 -27.81
N VAL A 56 -0.35 23.19 -27.31
CA VAL A 56 -0.08 22.65 -25.97
C VAL A 56 0.24 21.16 -26.04
N LEU A 57 0.74 20.61 -24.94
CA LEU A 57 0.99 19.19 -24.74
C LEU A 57 -0.17 18.57 -23.93
N TRP A 58 -1.03 17.81 -24.59
CA TRP A 58 -1.99 16.94 -23.88
C TRP A 58 -1.24 15.86 -23.12
N SER A 59 -1.58 15.64 -21.85
CA SER A 59 -0.67 14.97 -20.93
C SER A 59 -1.35 13.86 -20.13
N TRP A 60 -0.73 12.68 -20.09
CA TRP A 60 -1.19 11.53 -19.31
C TRP A 60 -0.06 10.93 -18.47
N ALA A 61 -0.30 10.77 -17.17
CA ALA A 61 0.58 10.05 -16.28
C ALA A 61 0.34 8.53 -16.40
N VAL A 62 1.26 7.82 -17.03
CA VAL A 62 1.24 6.36 -17.21
C VAL A 62 1.97 5.70 -16.04
N THR A 63 1.20 5.17 -15.08
CA THR A 63 1.69 4.80 -13.74
C THR A 63 2.75 3.70 -13.73
N ARG A 64 2.69 2.78 -14.70
CA ARG A 64 3.68 1.70 -14.87
C ARG A 64 4.54 1.87 -16.11
N GLY A 65 4.46 3.02 -16.79
CA GLY A 65 5.09 3.24 -18.08
C GLY A 65 4.44 2.48 -19.25
N PRO A 66 4.80 2.85 -20.49
CA PRO A 66 4.36 2.16 -21.70
C PRO A 66 4.86 0.71 -21.73
N SER A 67 4.11 -0.17 -22.39
CA SER A 67 4.52 -1.54 -22.69
C SER A 67 4.49 -1.76 -24.18
N LEU A 68 5.46 -2.52 -24.70
CA LEU A 68 5.47 -2.96 -26.09
C LEU A 68 4.62 -4.22 -26.30
N ASP A 69 4.05 -4.78 -25.23
CA ASP A 69 3.13 -5.92 -25.29
C ASP A 69 1.69 -5.46 -25.57
N PRO A 70 1.07 -5.85 -26.70
CA PRO A 70 -0.31 -5.48 -27.03
C PRO A 70 -1.36 -6.00 -26.05
N HIS A 71 -1.05 -7.02 -25.26
CA HIS A 71 -1.97 -7.60 -24.27
C HIS A 71 -1.91 -6.87 -22.92
N GLU A 72 -0.93 -6.00 -22.71
CA GLU A 72 -0.80 -5.24 -21.47
C GLU A 72 -1.42 -3.85 -21.57
N LYS A 73 -2.52 -3.65 -20.84
CA LYS A 73 -3.19 -2.35 -20.75
C LYS A 73 -2.58 -1.51 -19.64
N ARG A 74 -2.05 -0.34 -19.97
CA ARG A 74 -1.38 0.56 -19.02
C ARG A 74 -2.32 1.70 -18.62
N LEU A 75 -2.60 1.85 -17.33
CA LEU A 75 -3.42 2.96 -16.83
C LEU A 75 -2.69 4.29 -17.09
N ALA A 76 -3.38 5.19 -17.77
CA ALA A 76 -2.92 6.53 -18.15
C ALA A 76 -3.90 7.55 -17.58
N VAL A 77 -3.49 8.31 -16.57
CA VAL A 77 -4.35 9.31 -15.92
C VAL A 77 -4.18 10.64 -16.64
N HIS A 78 -5.25 11.19 -17.20
CA HIS A 78 -5.20 12.49 -17.87
C HIS A 78 -4.96 13.60 -16.85
N VAL A 79 -3.92 14.41 -17.08
CA VAL A 79 -3.51 15.55 -16.24
C VAL A 79 -3.61 16.85 -17.04
N GLU A 80 -3.31 17.99 -16.41
CA GLU A 80 -3.37 19.28 -17.10
C GLU A 80 -2.44 19.36 -18.31
N ASP A 81 -2.82 20.16 -19.30
CA ASP A 81 -2.00 20.46 -20.47
C ASP A 81 -0.70 21.17 -20.06
N HIS A 82 0.39 20.91 -20.77
CA HIS A 82 1.69 21.54 -20.51
C HIS A 82 2.10 22.43 -21.69
N PRO A 83 2.91 23.49 -21.47
CA PRO A 83 3.44 24.28 -22.58
C PRO A 83 4.38 23.44 -23.43
N ILE A 84 4.46 23.73 -24.74
CA ILE A 84 5.41 23.07 -25.65
C ILE A 84 6.86 23.26 -25.17
N ASP A 85 7.16 24.42 -24.57
CA ASP A 85 8.47 24.72 -23.99
C ASP A 85 8.88 23.75 -22.87
N TYR A 86 7.93 23.00 -22.30
CA TYR A 86 8.19 21.93 -21.32
C TYR A 86 8.77 20.67 -21.96
N ALA A 87 8.55 20.43 -23.24
CA ALA A 87 8.97 19.19 -23.90
C ALA A 87 10.46 18.84 -23.75
N PRO A 88 11.42 19.79 -23.82
CA PRO A 88 12.83 19.48 -23.62
C PRO A 88 13.28 19.47 -22.15
N PHE A 89 12.38 19.59 -21.17
CA PHE A 89 12.77 19.77 -19.77
C PHE A 89 13.36 18.49 -19.17
N GLU A 90 14.61 18.59 -18.73
CA GLU A 90 15.26 17.63 -17.83
C GLU A 90 15.81 18.35 -16.61
N GLY A 91 15.69 17.72 -15.44
CA GLY A 91 16.22 18.29 -14.22
C GLY A 91 15.50 17.80 -12.97
N THR A 92 15.73 18.50 -11.87
CA THR A 92 15.08 18.20 -10.60
C THR A 92 14.17 19.34 -10.20
N ILE A 93 12.86 19.05 -10.11
CA ILE A 93 11.85 19.94 -9.56
C ILE A 93 12.00 19.93 -8.04
N PRO A 94 12.09 21.09 -7.36
CA PRO A 94 12.32 21.16 -5.92
C PRO A 94 11.29 20.39 -5.09
N LYS A 95 11.74 19.82 -3.97
CA LYS A 95 10.86 19.14 -3.03
C LYS A 95 9.83 20.12 -2.45
N GLY A 96 8.57 19.70 -2.42
CA GLY A 96 7.44 20.51 -1.94
C GLY A 96 6.73 21.31 -3.05
N GLU A 97 7.32 21.42 -4.24
CA GLU A 97 6.63 21.95 -5.41
C GLU A 97 5.76 20.87 -6.08
N TYR A 98 4.75 21.29 -6.84
CA TYR A 98 3.88 20.38 -7.57
C TYR A 98 4.69 19.61 -8.62
N GLY A 99 4.73 18.28 -8.52
CA GLY A 99 5.61 17.47 -9.34
C GLY A 99 7.07 17.44 -8.86
N GLY A 100 7.35 17.76 -7.59
CA GLY A 100 8.69 17.67 -7.02
C GLY A 100 9.31 16.29 -7.21
N GLY A 101 10.49 16.24 -7.83
CA GLY A 101 11.11 15.01 -8.31
C GLY A 101 12.08 15.25 -9.47
N SER A 102 12.86 14.22 -9.80
CA SER A 102 13.71 14.27 -10.99
C SER A 102 12.88 13.91 -12.22
N VAL A 103 13.19 14.56 -13.34
CA VAL A 103 12.51 14.39 -14.62
C VAL A 103 13.58 14.23 -15.69
N ILE A 104 13.42 13.21 -16.53
CA ILE A 104 14.17 13.06 -17.79
C ILE A 104 13.22 12.92 -18.96
N VAL A 105 13.68 13.33 -20.14
CA VAL A 105 13.09 13.04 -21.44
C VAL A 105 13.46 11.59 -21.79
N TRP A 106 12.59 10.66 -21.43
CA TRP A 106 12.82 9.22 -21.63
C TRP A 106 12.64 8.80 -23.08
N ASP A 107 11.73 9.43 -23.81
CA ASP A 107 11.58 9.27 -25.26
C ASP A 107 11.03 10.56 -25.86
N GLU A 108 11.35 10.84 -27.12
CA GLU A 108 10.79 11.97 -27.86
C GLU A 108 10.72 11.65 -29.36
N GLY A 109 9.87 12.37 -30.07
CA GLY A 109 9.77 12.21 -31.52
C GLY A 109 8.51 12.85 -32.07
N THR A 110 7.92 12.24 -33.09
CA THR A 110 6.68 12.71 -33.71
C THR A 110 5.55 11.72 -33.52
N TRP A 111 4.33 12.24 -33.37
CA TRP A 111 3.13 11.43 -33.35
C TRP A 111 2.21 11.83 -34.50
N THR A 112 1.56 10.84 -35.10
CA THR A 112 0.60 11.05 -36.18
C THR A 112 -0.75 10.47 -35.77
N PRO A 113 -1.80 11.29 -35.58
CA PRO A 113 -3.14 10.78 -35.28
C PRO A 113 -3.78 10.13 -36.49
N GLU A 114 -4.55 9.06 -36.28
CA GLU A 114 -5.30 8.40 -37.36
C GLU A 114 -6.47 9.25 -37.87
N ILE A 115 -7.11 10.01 -36.96
CA ILE A 115 -8.23 10.91 -37.25
C ILE A 115 -8.01 12.25 -36.53
N ASP A 116 -8.84 13.25 -36.80
CA ASP A 116 -8.79 14.54 -36.07
C ASP A 116 -8.69 14.35 -34.54
N PRO A 117 -7.59 14.82 -33.89
CA PRO A 117 -7.34 14.60 -32.46
C PRO A 117 -8.45 15.13 -31.56
N SER A 118 -9.02 16.29 -31.90
CA SER A 118 -10.08 16.91 -31.10
C SER A 118 -11.37 16.07 -31.12
N LYS A 119 -11.73 15.47 -32.26
CA LYS A 119 -12.83 14.50 -32.36
C LYS A 119 -12.52 13.21 -31.61
N ALA A 120 -11.31 12.68 -31.75
CA ALA A 120 -10.85 11.47 -31.05
C ALA A 120 -10.90 11.62 -29.52
N MET A 121 -10.40 12.76 -29.02
CA MET A 121 -10.41 13.12 -27.61
C MET A 121 -11.83 13.15 -27.04
N LYS A 122 -12.78 13.77 -27.74
CA LYS A 122 -14.21 13.79 -27.36
C LYS A 122 -14.86 12.41 -27.38
N LYS A 123 -14.53 11.59 -28.37
CA LYS A 123 -15.00 10.20 -28.47
C LYS A 123 -14.47 9.32 -27.33
N GLY A 124 -13.33 9.70 -26.74
CA GLY A 124 -12.65 8.91 -25.72
C GLY A 124 -11.82 7.77 -26.31
N HIS A 125 -11.41 7.88 -27.57
CA HIS A 125 -10.51 6.91 -28.21
C HIS A 125 -9.63 7.64 -29.21
N ILE A 126 -8.32 7.67 -28.94
CA ILE A 126 -7.30 8.26 -29.79
C ILE A 126 -6.40 7.14 -30.28
N SER A 127 -6.42 6.88 -31.59
CA SER A 127 -5.46 6.02 -32.27
C SER A 127 -4.39 6.89 -32.94
N PHE A 128 -3.13 6.51 -32.77
CA PHE A 128 -2.00 7.27 -33.30
C PHE A 128 -0.77 6.40 -33.51
N GLU A 129 0.11 6.84 -34.40
CA GLU A 129 1.44 6.27 -34.60
C GLU A 129 2.49 7.12 -33.89
N LEU A 130 3.44 6.47 -33.20
CA LEU A 130 4.63 7.10 -32.65
C LEU A 130 5.86 6.78 -33.51
N ARG A 131 6.69 7.79 -33.73
CA ARG A 131 8.04 7.66 -34.29
C ARG A 131 9.02 8.34 -33.35
N GLY A 132 9.42 7.60 -32.32
CA GLY A 132 10.36 8.03 -31.29
C GLY A 132 11.74 7.42 -31.45
N HIS A 133 12.58 7.58 -30.43
CA HIS A 133 13.82 6.83 -30.30
C HIS A 133 13.57 5.43 -29.72
N LYS A 134 12.57 5.30 -28.83
CA LYS A 134 12.25 4.03 -28.15
C LYS A 134 10.92 3.47 -28.62
N LEU A 135 9.87 4.28 -28.60
CA LEU A 135 8.53 3.84 -28.98
C LEU A 135 8.27 4.09 -30.46
N HIS A 136 7.77 3.04 -31.11
CA HIS A 136 7.45 3.03 -32.53
C HIS A 136 6.07 2.40 -32.77
N GLY A 137 5.52 2.62 -33.97
CA GLY A 137 4.31 1.96 -34.44
C GLY A 137 3.03 2.55 -33.84
N ALA A 138 1.93 1.81 -33.97
CA ALA A 138 0.59 2.25 -33.61
C ALA A 138 0.27 1.99 -32.12
N TRP A 139 -0.48 2.93 -31.54
CA TRP A 139 -0.91 2.98 -30.14
C TRP A 139 -2.35 3.47 -30.03
N HIS A 140 -2.97 3.13 -28.90
CA HIS A 140 -4.31 3.60 -28.54
C HIS A 140 -4.33 4.21 -27.13
N LEU A 141 -5.00 5.35 -27.00
CA LEU A 141 -5.52 5.87 -25.74
C LEU A 141 -7.03 5.66 -25.71
N VAL A 142 -7.53 4.87 -24.75
CA VAL A 142 -8.96 4.56 -24.59
C VAL A 142 -9.46 5.04 -23.24
N ARG A 143 -10.43 5.96 -23.24
CA ARG A 143 -11.04 6.54 -22.03
C ARG A 143 -11.95 5.51 -21.36
N LEU A 144 -11.77 5.34 -20.05
CA LEU A 144 -12.64 4.52 -19.23
C LEU A 144 -13.93 5.27 -18.90
N LYS A 145 -15.04 4.53 -18.74
CA LYS A 145 -16.28 5.11 -18.24
C LYS A 145 -16.06 5.59 -16.79
N PRO A 146 -16.37 6.85 -16.48
CA PRO A 146 -16.25 7.36 -15.11
C PRO A 146 -17.13 6.55 -14.15
N ARG A 147 -16.59 6.13 -13.01
CA ARG A 147 -17.36 5.53 -11.92
C ARG A 147 -17.96 6.64 -11.04
N ALA A 148 -19.05 6.34 -10.34
CA ALA A 148 -19.71 7.32 -9.47
C ALA A 148 -18.72 7.87 -8.41
N GLY A 149 -18.53 9.20 -8.39
CA GLY A 149 -17.61 9.88 -7.47
C GLY A 149 -16.17 10.03 -7.97
N GLU A 150 -15.85 9.50 -9.16
CA GLU A 150 -14.52 9.61 -9.76
C GLU A 150 -14.31 11.01 -10.37
N LYS A 151 -13.31 11.75 -9.85
CA LYS A 151 -13.01 13.13 -10.28
C LYS A 151 -11.96 13.21 -11.39
N ARG A 152 -11.32 12.08 -11.75
CA ARG A 152 -10.18 12.04 -12.68
C ARG A 152 -10.56 11.30 -13.96
N ASP A 153 -10.09 11.84 -15.08
CA ASP A 153 -10.35 11.30 -16.41
C ASP A 153 -9.33 10.19 -16.71
N ASN A 154 -9.73 8.94 -16.49
CA ASN A 154 -8.86 7.77 -16.59
C ASN A 154 -8.89 7.16 -17.99
N TRP A 155 -7.71 6.86 -18.52
CA TRP A 155 -7.50 6.26 -19.83
C TRP A 155 -6.65 5.00 -19.74
N LEU A 156 -6.63 4.21 -20.80
CA LEU A 156 -5.71 3.11 -21.01
C LEU A 156 -4.83 3.42 -22.21
N LEU A 157 -3.51 3.37 -22.01
CA LEU A 157 -2.52 3.32 -23.09
C LEU A 157 -2.30 1.84 -23.46
N ILE A 158 -2.41 1.53 -24.75
CA ILE A 158 -2.36 0.17 -25.28
C ILE A 158 -1.52 0.19 -26.56
N LYS A 159 -0.54 -0.72 -26.65
CA LYS A 159 0.23 -0.94 -27.88
C LYS A 159 -0.63 -1.72 -28.88
N SER A 160 -0.61 -1.32 -30.16
CA SER A 160 -1.24 -2.11 -31.22
C SER A 160 -0.39 -3.34 -31.55
N ASP A 161 -1.04 -4.43 -31.93
CA ASP A 161 -0.36 -5.61 -32.47
C ASP A 161 0.11 -5.33 -33.91
N ASP A 162 1.31 -4.79 -34.03
CA ASP A 162 1.98 -4.41 -35.29
C ASP A 162 3.45 -4.83 -35.27
N ALA A 163 4.19 -4.51 -36.33
CA ALA A 163 5.60 -4.90 -36.47
C ALA A 163 6.55 -4.34 -35.39
N ALA A 164 6.14 -3.33 -34.63
CA ALA A 164 6.91 -2.76 -33.52
C ALA A 164 6.49 -3.32 -32.15
N ALA A 165 5.48 -4.20 -32.08
CA ALA A 165 5.10 -4.88 -30.85
C ALA A 165 6.16 -5.91 -30.45
N ARG A 166 6.44 -5.98 -29.14
CA ARG A 166 7.43 -6.91 -28.54
C ARG A 166 6.84 -7.53 -27.26
N PRO A 167 5.95 -8.53 -27.38
CA PRO A 167 5.32 -9.18 -26.22
C PRO A 167 6.35 -9.83 -25.28
N GLY A 168 6.14 -9.68 -23.98
CA GLY A 168 7.05 -10.24 -22.95
C GLY A 168 8.36 -9.47 -22.73
N GLU A 169 8.64 -8.41 -23.50
CA GLU A 169 9.83 -7.57 -23.35
C GLU A 169 9.54 -6.29 -22.54
N ASP A 170 10.54 -5.78 -21.82
CA ASP A 170 10.39 -4.66 -20.88
C ASP A 170 11.29 -3.49 -21.29
N ILE A 171 10.79 -2.67 -22.22
CA ILE A 171 11.49 -1.50 -22.76
C ILE A 171 11.95 -0.51 -21.68
N LEU A 172 11.27 -0.49 -20.52
CA LEU A 172 11.61 0.41 -19.42
C LEU A 172 12.90 -0.01 -18.70
N LYS A 173 13.27 -1.29 -18.78
CA LYS A 173 14.54 -1.85 -18.29
C LYS A 173 15.62 -1.87 -19.36
N GLU A 174 15.24 -2.11 -20.62
CA GLU A 174 16.19 -2.16 -21.74
C GLU A 174 16.79 -0.80 -22.07
N ALA A 175 16.00 0.27 -21.96
CA ALA A 175 16.43 1.62 -22.28
C ALA A 175 15.97 2.62 -21.21
N PRO A 176 16.53 2.59 -19.98
CA PRO A 176 16.09 3.43 -18.87
C PRO A 176 16.55 4.90 -18.95
N GLU A 177 17.54 5.21 -19.80
CA GLU A 177 18.23 6.50 -19.89
C GLU A 177 17.43 7.57 -20.63
N SER A 178 17.83 8.82 -20.50
CA SER A 178 17.35 9.92 -21.33
C SER A 178 17.81 9.77 -22.78
N VAL A 179 16.93 10.08 -23.73
CA VAL A 179 17.31 10.20 -25.16
C VAL A 179 18.06 11.49 -25.46
N LYS A 180 18.02 12.47 -24.55
CA LYS A 180 18.72 13.75 -24.65
C LYS A 180 20.09 13.73 -23.99
N SER A 181 20.12 13.47 -22.68
CA SER A 181 21.36 13.55 -21.89
C SER A 181 22.11 12.23 -21.81
N GLY A 182 21.47 11.09 -22.14
CA GLY A 182 22.01 9.75 -21.92
C GLY A 182 22.12 9.36 -20.44
N LEU A 183 21.57 10.17 -19.53
CA LEU A 183 21.60 9.93 -18.09
C LEU A 183 20.37 9.15 -17.63
N THR A 184 20.51 8.37 -16.56
CA THR A 184 19.34 7.80 -15.88
C THR A 184 18.62 8.84 -15.01
N ILE A 185 17.39 8.51 -14.60
CA ILE A 185 16.60 9.40 -13.72
C ILE A 185 17.28 9.56 -12.35
N GLU A 186 17.98 8.52 -11.88
CA GLU A 186 18.78 8.54 -10.65
C GLU A 186 19.95 9.51 -10.78
N GLU A 187 20.66 9.47 -11.92
CA GLU A 187 21.80 10.35 -12.16
C GLU A 187 21.42 11.82 -12.21
N VAL A 188 20.29 12.15 -12.86
CA VAL A 188 19.73 13.51 -12.84
C VAL A 188 19.30 13.93 -11.43
N GLY A 189 18.78 12.99 -10.63
CA GLY A 189 18.44 13.25 -9.22
C GLY A 189 19.63 13.42 -8.28
N GLU A 190 20.78 12.86 -8.62
CA GLU A 190 22.07 13.12 -7.96
C GLU A 190 22.70 14.46 -8.41
N GLY A 191 22.07 15.17 -9.36
CA GLY A 191 22.53 16.45 -9.87
C GLY A 191 23.56 16.33 -10.99
N LYS A 192 23.72 15.14 -11.61
CA LYS A 192 24.51 15.01 -12.84
C LYS A 192 23.80 15.73 -13.98
N THR A 193 24.60 16.28 -14.89
CA THR A 193 24.14 16.96 -16.11
C THR A 193 24.88 16.38 -17.31
N ALA A 194 24.34 16.57 -18.50
CA ALA A 194 24.97 16.10 -19.74
C ALA A 194 26.41 16.65 -19.85
N LYS A 195 27.32 15.87 -20.44
CA LYS A 195 28.73 16.25 -20.61
C LYS A 195 28.83 17.61 -21.32
N GLY A 196 29.29 18.64 -20.60
CA GLY A 196 29.53 19.98 -21.14
C GLY A 196 28.53 21.05 -20.69
N GLU A 197 27.46 20.69 -19.97
CA GLU A 197 26.49 21.66 -19.43
C GLU A 197 26.76 22.02 -17.96
N LYS A 198 26.48 23.28 -17.58
CA LYS A 198 26.58 23.74 -16.19
C LYS A 198 25.21 23.59 -15.52
N PRO A 199 25.11 23.00 -14.31
CA PRO A 199 23.85 22.85 -13.61
C PRO A 199 23.21 24.21 -13.31
N LYS A 200 22.03 24.48 -13.87
CA LYS A 200 21.18 25.62 -13.47
C LYS A 200 20.38 25.22 -12.23
N VAL A 201 21.04 25.16 -11.08
CA VAL A 201 20.38 24.95 -9.78
C VAL A 201 20.23 26.30 -9.08
N TRP A 202 18.97 26.69 -8.84
CA TRP A 202 18.61 27.83 -8.00
C TRP A 202 18.88 27.48 -6.52
N HIS A 203 19.81 28.17 -5.89
CA HIS A 203 20.15 27.99 -4.47
C HIS A 203 19.27 28.89 -3.59
N SER A 204 18.36 28.30 -2.80
CA SER A 204 17.88 28.99 -1.59
C SER A 204 18.83 28.67 -0.44
N ASN A 205 19.65 29.64 -0.05
CA ASN A 205 20.56 29.54 1.09
C ASN A 205 19.81 29.20 2.40
N LYS A 206 19.95 27.97 2.87
CA LYS A 206 19.80 27.59 4.28
C LYS A 206 20.72 26.39 4.54
N PRO A 207 21.67 26.46 5.49
CA PRO A 207 22.71 25.44 5.59
C PRO A 207 22.12 24.11 6.07
N ALA A 208 22.51 23.03 5.40
CA ALA A 208 22.25 21.66 5.81
C ALA A 208 23.07 21.35 7.07
N ALA A 209 22.39 20.97 8.16
CA ALA A 209 23.08 20.49 9.36
C ALA A 209 23.77 19.15 9.05
N GLY A 210 25.09 19.15 9.19
CA GLY A 210 25.94 17.97 9.02
C GLY A 210 25.67 16.88 10.06
N LYS A 211 25.90 15.63 9.64
CA LYS A 211 25.86 14.45 10.50
C LYS A 211 26.82 14.61 11.68
N THR A 212 26.32 14.54 12.91
CA THR A 212 27.13 14.30 14.11
C THR A 212 26.76 12.95 14.72
N LYS A 213 27.78 12.10 14.94
CA LYS A 213 27.68 10.94 15.82
C LYS A 213 27.68 11.45 17.27
N ALA A 214 26.51 11.65 17.85
CA ALA A 214 26.34 11.73 19.29
C ALA A 214 25.51 10.52 19.74
N ALA A 215 25.94 9.84 20.81
CA ALA A 215 25.12 8.82 21.46
C ALA A 215 23.84 9.50 21.97
N GLY A 216 22.73 9.28 21.29
CA GLY A 216 21.48 9.98 21.59
C GLY A 216 20.92 9.56 22.96
N LYS A 217 20.32 10.52 23.68
CA LYS A 217 19.64 10.30 24.95
C LYS A 217 18.55 9.22 24.78
N LYS A 218 18.49 8.25 25.71
CA LYS A 218 17.47 7.18 25.70
C LYS A 218 16.06 7.79 25.66
N LEU A 219 15.30 7.45 24.61
CA LEU A 219 13.92 7.90 24.46
C LEU A 219 12.98 7.12 25.40
N ASP A 220 12.01 7.82 25.97
CA ASP A 220 10.98 7.23 26.83
C ASP A 220 10.01 6.38 26.02
N PHE A 221 9.57 5.25 26.59
CA PHE A 221 8.58 4.39 25.96
C PHE A 221 7.21 5.07 25.96
N ILE A 222 6.54 5.06 24.80
CA ILE A 222 5.18 5.56 24.66
C ILE A 222 4.23 4.37 24.63
N GLU A 223 3.25 4.30 25.54
CA GLU A 223 2.27 3.21 25.50
C GLU A 223 1.46 3.26 24.18
N PRO A 224 1.25 2.14 23.49
CA PRO A 224 0.57 2.16 22.19
C PRO A 224 -0.90 2.55 22.26
N GLN A 225 -1.39 3.22 21.21
CA GLN A 225 -2.80 3.44 20.96
C GLN A 225 -3.50 2.15 20.51
N LEU A 226 -4.60 1.76 21.14
CA LEU A 226 -5.30 0.51 20.89
C LEU A 226 -6.62 0.73 20.14
N ALA A 227 -6.88 -0.14 19.16
CA ALA A 227 -8.10 -0.09 18.36
C ALA A 227 -9.28 -0.82 19.04
N THR A 228 -10.46 -0.20 19.00
CA THR A 228 -11.76 -0.76 19.42
C THR A 228 -12.28 -1.74 18.37
N LEU A 229 -12.80 -2.89 18.79
CA LEU A 229 -13.33 -3.89 17.86
C LEU A 229 -14.73 -3.47 17.43
N GLU A 230 -14.94 -3.36 16.12
CA GLU A 230 -16.25 -3.15 15.53
C GLU A 230 -16.51 -4.21 14.45
N ARG A 231 -17.79 -4.51 14.22
CA ARG A 231 -18.18 -5.47 13.19
C ARG A 231 -17.85 -4.95 11.79
N ASP A 232 -18.27 -3.72 11.52
CA ASP A 232 -18.13 -3.06 10.23
C ASP A 232 -17.03 -2.00 10.28
N ALA A 233 -16.32 -1.80 9.17
CA ALA A 233 -15.40 -0.68 9.05
C ALA A 233 -16.21 0.62 8.88
N PRO A 234 -15.91 1.67 9.66
CA PRO A 234 -16.71 2.89 9.69
C PRO A 234 -16.79 3.56 8.30
N PRO A 235 -17.94 4.12 7.92
CA PRO A 235 -18.06 4.89 6.69
C PRO A 235 -17.56 6.33 6.89
N GLY A 236 -17.22 7.00 5.78
CA GLY A 236 -16.99 8.44 5.74
C GLY A 236 -15.54 8.84 5.45
N LYS A 237 -15.38 10.00 4.81
CA LYS A 237 -14.10 10.56 4.33
C LYS A 237 -13.11 10.94 5.44
N ASP A 238 -13.56 11.01 6.69
CA ASP A 238 -12.75 11.38 7.84
C ASP A 238 -11.99 10.17 8.42
N TRP A 239 -12.13 9.00 7.82
CA TRP A 239 -11.47 7.76 8.20
C TRP A 239 -10.44 7.34 7.14
N LEU A 240 -9.27 6.94 7.63
CA LEU A 240 -8.24 6.28 6.84
C LEU A 240 -8.28 4.79 7.16
N HIS A 241 -8.32 3.96 6.12
CA HIS A 241 -8.41 2.51 6.26
C HIS A 241 -7.08 1.87 5.90
N GLU A 242 -6.51 1.09 6.82
CA GLU A 242 -5.26 0.37 6.62
C GLU A 242 -5.48 -1.14 6.72
N VAL A 243 -4.61 -1.91 6.06
CA VAL A 243 -4.60 -3.37 6.22
C VAL A 243 -4.32 -3.71 7.68
N LYS A 244 -5.13 -4.59 8.27
CA LYS A 244 -4.82 -5.16 9.58
C LYS A 244 -3.82 -6.30 9.41
N PHE A 245 -2.57 -6.03 9.77
CA PHE A 245 -1.54 -7.06 9.83
C PHE A 245 -1.74 -8.02 11.02
N ASP A 246 -1.25 -9.26 10.88
CA ASP A 246 -1.23 -10.26 11.94
C ASP A 246 0.23 -10.57 12.31
N GLY A 247 0.71 -9.94 13.39
CA GLY A 247 2.12 -9.99 13.77
C GLY A 247 2.40 -9.62 15.22
N TYR A 248 3.60 -9.09 15.47
CA TYR A 248 3.97 -8.49 16.74
C TYR A 248 4.05 -6.97 16.61
N ARG A 249 3.23 -6.25 17.39
CA ARG A 249 3.32 -4.79 17.49
C ARG A 249 4.63 -4.36 18.12
N MET A 250 5.36 -3.51 17.42
CA MET A 250 6.65 -2.97 17.84
C MET A 250 6.64 -1.44 17.82
N GLN A 251 7.43 -0.87 18.72
CA GLN A 251 7.80 0.54 18.73
C GLN A 251 9.29 0.62 18.42
N ALA A 252 9.63 1.22 17.28
CA ALA A 252 11.01 1.55 16.97
C ALA A 252 11.37 2.89 17.58
N GLN A 253 12.49 2.93 18.30
CA GLN A 253 13.08 4.15 18.84
C GLN A 253 14.44 4.36 18.20
N ILE A 254 14.64 5.51 17.60
CA ILE A 254 15.87 5.90 16.91
C ILE A 254 16.48 7.07 17.65
N ALA A 255 17.76 6.97 18.00
CA ALA A 255 18.53 8.03 18.64
C ALA A 255 19.91 8.11 17.96
N GLY A 256 20.03 8.98 16.95
CA GLY A 256 21.13 8.94 15.99
C GLY A 256 21.09 7.63 15.20
N THR A 257 22.15 6.81 15.33
CA THR A 257 22.22 5.48 14.72
C THR A 257 21.83 4.35 15.68
N ASP A 258 21.54 4.65 16.95
CA ASP A 258 21.08 3.64 17.90
C ASP A 258 19.59 3.37 17.69
N VAL A 259 19.23 2.10 17.56
CA VAL A 259 17.88 1.65 17.27
C VAL A 259 17.46 0.62 18.30
N ARG A 260 16.28 0.83 18.89
CA ARG A 260 15.63 -0.15 19.76
C ARG A 260 14.26 -0.52 19.24
N LEU A 261 13.94 -1.81 19.24
CA LEU A 261 12.63 -2.35 18.92
C LEU A 261 11.97 -2.84 20.21
N LEU A 262 10.99 -2.08 20.70
CA LEU A 262 10.29 -2.35 21.95
C LEU A 262 8.95 -3.02 21.68
N THR A 263 8.61 -4.07 22.42
CA THR A 263 7.30 -4.72 22.30
C THR A 263 6.19 -3.78 22.76
N ARG A 264 4.93 -4.18 22.54
CA ARG A 264 3.73 -3.52 23.08
C ARG A 264 3.81 -3.16 24.58
N THR A 265 4.58 -3.89 25.38
CA THR A 265 4.74 -3.66 26.84
C THR A 265 6.10 -3.04 27.20
N GLY A 266 6.87 -2.57 26.21
CA GLY A 266 8.16 -1.89 26.44
C GLY A 266 9.37 -2.82 26.61
N LEU A 267 9.24 -4.12 26.32
CA LEU A 267 10.38 -5.05 26.39
C LEU A 267 11.28 -4.87 25.16
N ASP A 268 12.59 -4.78 25.36
CA ASP A 268 13.55 -4.65 24.26
C ASP A 268 13.76 -6.00 23.55
N TRP A 269 13.26 -6.08 22.31
CA TRP A 269 13.38 -7.24 21.43
C TRP A 269 14.26 -6.95 20.21
N THR A 270 15.11 -5.91 20.29
CA THR A 270 16.02 -5.52 19.20
C THR A 270 16.87 -6.69 18.71
N LYS A 271 17.42 -7.51 19.62
CA LYS A 271 18.21 -8.69 19.27
C LYS A 271 17.41 -9.82 18.63
N LYS A 272 16.09 -9.89 18.85
CA LYS A 272 15.23 -10.95 18.30
C LYS A 272 14.80 -10.69 16.86
N PHE A 273 14.61 -9.41 16.50
CA PHE A 273 14.25 -8.97 15.15
C PHE A 273 15.42 -8.30 14.41
N GLY A 274 16.62 -8.31 15.01
CA GLY A 274 17.80 -7.62 14.52
C GLY A 274 18.29 -8.15 13.16
N GLY A 275 19.00 -7.30 12.44
CA GLY A 275 19.41 -7.54 11.05
C GLY A 275 18.95 -6.38 10.18
N GLU A 276 18.25 -6.69 9.09
CA GLU A 276 17.83 -5.73 8.06
C GLU A 276 16.91 -4.63 8.59
N ILE A 277 15.92 -4.94 9.44
CA ILE A 277 15.02 -3.93 10.04
C ILE A 277 15.82 -2.88 10.81
N VAL A 278 16.74 -3.31 11.66
CA VAL A 278 17.55 -2.42 12.49
C VAL A 278 18.51 -1.60 11.62
N ALA A 279 19.10 -2.22 10.60
CA ALA A 279 20.00 -1.54 9.66
C ALA A 279 19.28 -0.45 8.86
N GLU A 280 18.07 -0.72 8.36
CA GLU A 280 17.27 0.27 7.64
C GLU A 280 16.83 1.42 8.54
N LEU A 281 16.34 1.12 9.76
CA LEU A 281 15.97 2.16 10.72
C LEU A 281 17.16 3.03 11.12
N ALA A 282 18.35 2.44 11.30
CA ALA A 282 19.58 3.18 11.63
C ALA A 282 20.07 4.07 10.46
N GLY A 283 19.64 3.77 9.23
CA GLY A 283 19.93 4.55 8.03
C GLY A 283 19.00 5.75 7.83
N LEU A 284 17.90 5.86 8.59
CA LEU A 284 16.96 6.97 8.47
C LEU A 284 17.62 8.29 8.84
N LYS A 285 17.34 9.32 8.03
CA LYS A 285 17.95 10.65 8.19
C LYS A 285 17.17 11.47 9.23
N CYS A 286 17.36 11.16 10.50
CA CYS A 286 16.80 11.89 11.64
C CYS A 286 17.78 11.90 12.82
N SER A 287 17.69 12.90 13.70
CA SER A 287 18.41 12.90 14.98
C SER A 287 17.74 11.97 15.99
N ASP A 288 16.41 11.95 16.02
CA ASP A 288 15.63 11.00 16.82
C ASP A 288 14.25 10.73 16.20
N ALA A 289 13.68 9.55 16.46
CA ALA A 289 12.32 9.21 16.06
C ALA A 289 11.69 8.13 16.95
N ILE A 290 10.37 8.14 17.06
CA ILE A 290 9.59 7.04 17.65
C ILE A 290 8.50 6.63 16.67
N ILE A 291 8.56 5.40 16.17
CA ILE A 291 7.72 4.86 15.09
C ILE A 291 6.92 3.66 15.62
N ASP A 292 5.63 3.62 15.32
CA ASP A 292 4.71 2.52 15.65
C ASP A 292 4.47 1.63 14.43
N GLY A 293 4.47 0.32 14.61
CA GLY A 293 4.33 -0.62 13.51
C GLY A 293 4.06 -2.06 13.95
N GLU A 294 3.97 -2.94 12.97
CA GLU A 294 3.79 -4.38 13.15
C GLU A 294 4.89 -5.15 12.42
N VAL A 295 5.62 -6.02 13.13
CA VAL A 295 6.55 -6.98 12.51
C VAL A 295 5.79 -8.23 12.11
N VAL A 296 5.94 -8.64 10.86
CA VAL A 296 5.25 -9.79 10.25
C VAL A 296 6.22 -10.69 9.48
N VAL A 297 5.73 -11.88 9.13
CA VAL A 297 6.27 -12.71 8.05
C VAL A 297 5.15 -12.91 7.04
N LEU A 298 5.46 -12.75 5.75
CA LEU A 298 4.49 -13.01 4.68
C LEU A 298 4.58 -14.48 4.24
N ALA A 299 3.43 -15.10 4.00
CA ALA A 299 3.33 -16.35 3.26
C ALA A 299 3.60 -16.12 1.77
N ASP A 300 3.72 -17.19 0.99
CA ASP A 300 3.95 -17.11 -0.47
C ASP A 300 2.81 -16.38 -1.21
N SER A 301 1.61 -16.36 -0.62
CA SER A 301 0.46 -15.58 -1.09
C SER A 301 0.60 -14.06 -0.86
N GLY A 302 1.63 -13.59 -0.16
CA GLY A 302 1.84 -12.20 0.22
C GLY A 302 1.06 -11.75 1.47
N VAL A 303 0.29 -12.65 2.11
CA VAL A 303 -0.49 -12.35 3.32
C VAL A 303 0.36 -12.56 4.58
N SER A 304 0.24 -11.68 5.58
CA SER A 304 0.93 -11.84 6.88
C SER A 304 0.44 -13.06 7.64
N SER A 305 1.35 -13.89 8.14
CA SER A 305 1.05 -15.10 8.90
C SER A 305 1.74 -15.10 10.26
N PHE A 306 0.94 -15.08 11.32
CA PHE A 306 1.45 -15.15 12.69
C PHE A 306 2.13 -16.49 12.99
N ALA A 307 1.63 -17.59 12.43
CA ALA A 307 2.23 -18.91 12.60
C ALA A 307 3.66 -18.96 12.00
N LEU A 308 3.83 -18.44 10.79
CA LEU A 308 5.16 -18.35 10.15
C LEU A 308 6.09 -17.42 10.93
N LEU A 309 5.57 -16.29 11.43
CA LEU A 309 6.33 -15.38 12.29
C LEU A 309 6.83 -16.08 13.56
N GLN A 310 6.00 -16.86 14.24
CA GLN A 310 6.40 -17.62 15.44
C GLN A 310 7.42 -18.72 15.13
N GLN A 311 7.27 -19.39 13.98
CA GLN A 311 8.21 -20.40 13.51
C GLN A 311 9.59 -19.76 13.24
N ASP A 312 9.63 -18.65 12.51
CA ASP A 312 10.88 -17.96 12.15
C ASP A 312 11.56 -17.38 13.39
N LEU A 313 10.78 -16.81 14.32
CA LEU A 313 11.30 -16.31 15.59
C LEU A 313 11.92 -17.44 16.45
N SER A 314 11.25 -18.59 16.53
CA SER A 314 11.76 -19.77 17.26
C SER A 314 13.03 -20.34 16.63
N ALA A 315 13.06 -20.37 15.29
CA ALA A 315 14.21 -20.82 14.51
C ALA A 315 15.33 -19.77 14.39
N LYS A 316 15.14 -18.56 14.95
CA LYS A 316 16.07 -17.43 14.84
C LYS A 316 16.38 -17.02 13.40
N ARG A 317 15.43 -17.21 12.47
CA ARG A 317 15.54 -16.75 11.08
C ARG A 317 15.12 -15.28 11.00
N THR A 318 16.04 -14.39 10.64
CA THR A 318 15.81 -12.93 10.67
C THR A 318 15.59 -12.28 9.30
N ASN A 319 15.85 -13.00 8.21
CA ASN A 319 15.83 -12.50 6.83
C ASN A 319 14.43 -12.43 6.19
N ARG A 320 13.38 -12.80 6.91
CA ARG A 320 11.98 -12.80 6.41
C ARG A 320 11.08 -11.83 7.18
N PHE A 321 11.62 -11.16 8.20
CA PHE A 321 10.85 -10.22 8.99
C PHE A 321 10.67 -8.91 8.24
N ILE A 322 9.43 -8.46 8.17
CA ILE A 322 9.05 -7.19 7.57
C ILE A 322 8.35 -6.37 8.64
N TYR A 323 8.78 -5.12 8.81
CA TYR A 323 8.22 -4.17 9.76
C TYR A 323 7.33 -3.15 9.04
N TYR A 324 6.03 -3.38 9.05
CA TYR A 324 5.05 -2.43 8.53
C TYR A 324 4.82 -1.31 9.53
N VAL A 325 5.36 -0.13 9.24
CA VAL A 325 5.25 1.07 10.08
C VAL A 325 4.04 1.89 9.67
N PHE A 326 3.23 2.30 10.64
CA PHE A 326 1.93 2.91 10.37
C PHE A 326 1.66 4.23 11.11
N ASP A 327 2.51 4.64 12.05
CA ASP A 327 2.40 5.94 12.74
C ASP A 327 3.76 6.45 13.23
N LEU A 328 3.89 7.76 13.40
CA LEU A 328 5.10 8.45 13.86
C LEU A 328 4.76 9.38 15.03
N MET A 329 5.30 9.06 16.20
CA MET A 329 5.00 9.76 17.46
C MET A 329 6.00 10.87 17.77
N ARG A 330 7.22 10.79 17.23
CA ARG A 330 8.30 11.76 17.45
C ARG A 330 9.22 11.81 16.24
N LEU A 331 9.72 12.99 15.90
CA LEU A 331 10.75 13.21 14.89
C LEU A 331 11.59 14.45 15.22
N ASP A 332 12.91 14.30 15.20
CA ASP A 332 13.89 15.39 15.34
C ASP A 332 13.61 16.33 16.51
N GLY A 333 13.37 15.73 17.69
CA GLY A 333 13.08 16.50 18.89
C GLY A 333 11.60 16.89 19.08
N ARG A 334 10.78 16.82 18.03
CA ARG A 334 9.37 17.23 18.05
C ARG A 334 8.46 16.06 18.44
N ASP A 335 7.58 16.29 19.41
CA ASP A 335 6.49 15.37 19.76
C ASP A 335 5.32 15.58 18.79
N LEU A 336 5.03 14.57 17.98
CA LEU A 336 4.01 14.61 16.93
C LEU A 336 2.66 14.06 17.41
N ARG A 337 2.56 13.51 18.63
CA ARG A 337 1.33 12.84 19.10
C ARG A 337 0.10 13.75 19.13
N ARG A 338 0.30 15.07 19.22
CA ARG A 338 -0.81 16.04 19.20
C ARG A 338 -1.26 16.42 17.79
N GLU A 339 -0.46 16.11 16.77
CA GLU A 339 -0.77 16.40 15.38
C GLU A 339 -1.83 15.42 14.84
N PRO A 340 -2.63 15.82 13.83
CA PRO A 340 -3.54 14.94 13.11
C PRO A 340 -2.84 13.70 12.54
N LEU A 341 -3.56 12.58 12.44
CA LEU A 341 -3.01 11.34 11.89
C LEU A 341 -2.46 11.52 10.48
N VAL A 342 -3.13 12.29 9.63
CA VAL A 342 -2.67 12.59 8.26
C VAL A 342 -1.27 13.22 8.25
N GLU A 343 -1.02 14.17 9.15
CA GLU A 343 0.28 14.84 9.28
C GLU A 343 1.35 13.88 9.80
N ARG A 344 1.01 13.03 10.78
CA ARG A 344 1.95 12.03 11.31
C ARG A 344 2.32 10.98 10.26
N LYS A 345 1.34 10.52 9.47
CA LYS A 345 1.58 9.57 8.38
C LYS A 345 2.39 10.19 7.24
N GLN A 346 2.12 11.45 6.89
CA GLN A 346 2.93 12.17 5.90
C GLN A 346 4.37 12.31 6.38
N ALA A 347 4.58 12.75 7.62
CA ALA A 347 5.92 12.85 8.21
C ALA A 347 6.63 11.49 8.31
N LEU A 348 5.90 10.40 8.58
CA LEU A 348 6.45 9.04 8.53
C LEU A 348 6.89 8.67 7.12
N GLN A 349 6.06 8.93 6.12
CA GLN A 349 6.36 8.63 4.72
C GLN A 349 7.58 9.44 4.24
N ASP A 350 7.66 10.71 4.62
CA ASP A 350 8.79 11.59 4.30
C ASP A 350 10.08 11.12 4.98
N LEU A 351 9.99 10.65 6.24
CA LEU A 351 11.12 10.09 6.98
C LEU A 351 11.67 8.82 6.32
N LEU A 352 10.78 7.90 5.92
CA LEU A 352 11.17 6.67 5.24
C LEU A 352 11.77 6.93 3.85
N GLY A 353 11.29 7.97 3.17
CA GLY A 353 11.77 8.36 1.84
C GLY A 353 11.62 7.25 0.80
N LYS A 354 12.49 7.25 -0.22
CA LYS A 354 12.54 6.19 -1.24
C LYS A 354 13.07 4.91 -0.59
N GLN A 355 12.22 3.90 -0.50
CA GLN A 355 12.60 2.59 0.00
C GLN A 355 13.22 1.75 -1.14
N SER A 356 14.04 0.76 -0.80
CA SER A 356 14.57 -0.22 -1.77
C SER A 356 13.45 -1.11 -2.34
N ASP A 357 13.74 -1.92 -3.36
CA ASP A 357 12.71 -2.76 -4.01
C ASP A 357 12.09 -3.81 -3.08
N ASN A 358 12.82 -4.23 -2.04
CA ASN A 358 12.34 -5.17 -1.03
C ASN A 358 12.81 -4.75 0.36
N PRO A 359 12.24 -3.67 0.93
CA PRO A 359 12.72 -3.11 2.18
C PRO A 359 12.14 -3.92 3.34
N ALA A 360 12.97 -4.13 4.36
CA ALA A 360 12.60 -4.78 5.60
C ALA A 360 11.68 -3.88 6.45
N VAL A 361 11.74 -2.56 6.30
CA VAL A 361 10.80 -1.60 6.87
C VAL A 361 9.88 -1.10 5.77
N ARG A 362 8.56 -1.14 5.96
CA ARG A 362 7.59 -0.76 4.92
C ARG A 362 6.56 0.22 5.45
N PHE A 363 6.27 1.26 4.70
CA PHE A 363 5.13 2.13 5.03
C PHE A 363 3.81 1.38 4.86
N SER A 364 2.98 1.37 5.90
CA SER A 364 1.59 0.92 5.82
C SER A 364 0.75 2.04 5.20
N ASP A 365 0.50 1.91 3.88
CA ASP A 365 -0.35 2.84 3.15
C ASP A 365 -1.82 2.75 3.61
N HIS A 366 -2.60 3.76 3.26
CA HIS A 366 -3.99 3.87 3.68
C HIS A 366 -4.90 4.26 2.53
N PHE A 367 -6.17 3.92 2.71
CA PHE A 367 -7.25 4.10 1.75
C PHE A 367 -8.27 5.07 2.32
N SER A 368 -8.85 5.92 1.46
CA SER A 368 -9.93 6.87 1.79
C SER A 368 -11.28 6.46 1.21
N GLU A 369 -11.31 5.28 0.60
CA GLU A 369 -12.47 4.58 0.06
C GLU A 369 -13.47 4.22 1.17
N PRO A 370 -14.75 3.98 0.86
CA PRO A 370 -15.73 3.58 1.86
C PRO A 370 -15.28 2.34 2.66
N GLY A 371 -15.22 2.44 3.99
CA GLY A 371 -14.69 1.38 4.86
C GLY A 371 -15.28 -0.01 4.61
N LYS A 372 -16.59 -0.10 4.34
CA LYS A 372 -17.25 -1.38 3.98
C LYS A 372 -16.60 -2.04 2.75
N ILE A 373 -16.34 -1.26 1.70
CA ILE A 373 -15.70 -1.76 0.47
C ILE A 373 -14.29 -2.23 0.79
N MET A 374 -13.52 -1.45 1.57
CA MET A 374 -12.17 -1.83 1.98
C MET A 374 -12.17 -3.15 2.77
N LEU A 375 -13.10 -3.33 3.70
CA LEU A 375 -13.24 -4.56 4.48
C LEU A 375 -13.59 -5.76 3.58
N GLU A 376 -14.58 -5.62 2.69
CA GLU A 376 -14.94 -6.67 1.74
C GLU A 376 -13.77 -7.11 0.86
N HIS A 377 -12.99 -6.15 0.33
CA HIS A 377 -11.80 -6.45 -0.47
C HIS A 377 -10.70 -7.10 0.37
N ALA A 378 -10.43 -6.60 1.58
CA ALA A 378 -9.47 -7.21 2.47
C ALA A 378 -9.80 -8.69 2.73
N CYS A 379 -11.08 -9.00 2.95
CA CYS A 379 -11.51 -10.38 3.21
C CYS A 379 -11.41 -11.27 1.97
N ARG A 380 -11.76 -10.75 0.78
CA ARG A 380 -11.59 -11.49 -0.49
C ARG A 380 -10.12 -11.79 -0.79
N MET A 381 -9.20 -10.93 -0.34
CA MET A 381 -7.76 -11.12 -0.49
C MET A 381 -7.15 -12.01 0.60
N GLY A 382 -7.96 -12.54 1.53
CA GLY A 382 -7.49 -13.37 2.64
C GLY A 382 -6.71 -12.60 3.70
N LEU A 383 -6.79 -11.26 3.71
CA LEU A 383 -6.19 -10.43 4.75
C LEU A 383 -7.00 -10.56 6.06
N GLU A 384 -6.34 -10.31 7.18
CA GLU A 384 -6.91 -10.47 8.53
C GLU A 384 -8.01 -9.42 8.85
N GLY A 385 -8.05 -8.31 8.13
CA GLY A 385 -9.07 -7.27 8.26
C GLY A 385 -8.56 -5.87 7.95
N VAL A 386 -9.23 -4.88 8.53
CA VAL A 386 -8.93 -3.45 8.35
C VAL A 386 -8.79 -2.77 9.72
N VAL A 387 -7.82 -1.86 9.84
CA VAL A 387 -7.76 -0.89 10.94
C VAL A 387 -8.13 0.48 10.37
N SER A 388 -9.26 1.02 10.82
CA SER A 388 -9.76 2.34 10.44
C SER A 388 -9.37 3.35 11.49
N LYS A 389 -8.77 4.46 11.08
CA LYS A 389 -8.24 5.48 11.98
C LYS A 389 -8.78 6.85 11.58
N ARG A 390 -9.20 7.66 12.55
CA ARG A 390 -9.64 9.04 12.30
C ARG A 390 -8.48 9.89 11.76
N ALA A 391 -8.68 10.47 10.58
CA ALA A 391 -7.67 11.22 9.84
C ALA A 391 -7.19 12.47 10.60
N ASP A 392 -8.11 13.11 11.32
CA ASP A 392 -7.91 14.33 12.10
C ASP A 392 -7.43 14.09 13.54
N ALA A 393 -7.39 12.84 13.99
CA ALA A 393 -7.22 12.54 15.41
C ALA A 393 -5.75 12.52 15.88
N PRO A 394 -5.48 13.02 17.10
CA PRO A 394 -4.16 12.88 17.74
C PRO A 394 -3.89 11.43 18.14
N TYR A 395 -2.61 11.11 18.36
CA TYR A 395 -2.19 9.85 18.96
C TYR A 395 -2.48 9.87 20.46
N ARG A 396 -3.22 8.86 20.94
CA ARG A 396 -3.59 8.70 22.35
C ARG A 396 -3.35 7.28 22.81
N SER A 397 -2.43 7.11 23.75
CA SER A 397 -2.14 5.83 24.38
C SER A 397 -3.40 5.19 24.99
N GLY A 398 -3.45 3.87 24.95
CA GLY A 398 -4.61 3.12 25.42
C GLY A 398 -5.73 3.01 24.38
N ARG A 399 -6.87 2.45 24.80
CA ARG A 399 -8.01 2.17 23.91
C ARG A 399 -8.90 3.39 23.77
N GLY A 400 -9.26 3.74 22.53
CA GLY A 400 -10.17 4.84 22.24
C GLY A 400 -11.04 4.59 20.99
N PRO A 401 -11.93 5.54 20.67
CA PRO A 401 -12.84 5.40 19.53
C PRO A 401 -12.21 5.81 18.20
N THR A 402 -11.04 6.47 18.21
CA THR A 402 -10.40 7.02 17.01
C THR A 402 -9.67 5.98 16.18
N TRP A 403 -9.40 4.80 16.74
CA TRP A 403 -8.91 3.63 16.03
C TRP A 403 -9.93 2.50 16.20
N VAL A 404 -10.41 1.98 15.07
CA VAL A 404 -11.37 0.89 14.99
C VAL A 404 -10.72 -0.25 14.22
N LYS A 405 -10.89 -1.47 14.69
CA LYS A 405 -10.48 -2.67 13.94
C LYS A 405 -11.72 -3.47 13.59
N SER A 406 -11.81 -3.86 12.33
CA SER A 406 -12.85 -4.71 11.78
C SER A 406 -12.15 -5.91 11.15
N LYS A 407 -12.49 -7.11 11.61
CA LYS A 407 -11.79 -8.32 11.20
C LYS A 407 -12.53 -9.00 10.06
N CYS A 408 -11.77 -9.63 9.18
CA CYS A 408 -12.34 -10.59 8.26
C CYS A 408 -12.67 -11.83 9.05
N THR A 409 -13.95 -12.10 9.18
CA THR A 409 -14.44 -13.30 9.84
C THR A 409 -15.32 -14.06 8.87
N ALA A 410 -14.94 -15.32 8.65
CA ALA A 410 -15.79 -16.29 8.01
C ALA A 410 -16.85 -16.72 9.02
N ARG A 411 -18.07 -16.92 8.53
CA ARG A 411 -19.16 -17.44 9.33
C ARG A 411 -19.70 -18.67 8.63
N GLN A 412 -19.75 -19.77 9.35
CA GLN A 412 -20.24 -21.03 8.81
C GLN A 412 -20.95 -21.82 9.89
N GLU A 413 -21.91 -22.62 9.46
CA GLU A 413 -22.58 -23.60 10.29
C GLU A 413 -21.72 -24.84 10.49
N PHE A 414 -21.56 -25.25 11.74
CA PHE A 414 -20.88 -26.47 12.11
C PHE A 414 -21.76 -27.32 13.01
N VAL A 415 -21.60 -28.63 12.88
CA VAL A 415 -22.26 -29.61 13.75
C VAL A 415 -21.43 -29.82 15.01
N ILE A 416 -22.07 -29.77 16.17
CA ILE A 416 -21.43 -30.00 17.47
C ILE A 416 -21.35 -31.50 17.72
N GLY A 417 -20.13 -32.03 17.87
CA GLY A 417 -19.88 -33.45 18.13
C GLY A 417 -19.29 -33.75 19.51
N GLY A 418 -18.98 -32.72 20.29
CA GLY A 418 -18.55 -32.89 21.67
C GLY A 418 -18.38 -31.57 22.39
N TYR A 419 -18.01 -31.63 23.68
CA TYR A 419 -17.65 -30.45 24.44
C TYR A 419 -16.65 -30.77 25.57
N LEU A 420 -16.05 -29.71 26.11
CA LEU A 420 -15.27 -29.74 27.34
C LEU A 420 -16.01 -28.93 28.41
N PRO A 421 -16.30 -29.52 29.59
CA PRO A 421 -16.87 -28.80 30.70
C PRO A 421 -15.85 -27.80 31.26
N SER A 422 -16.34 -26.76 31.91
CA SER A 422 -15.53 -25.80 32.66
C SER A 422 -15.67 -26.07 34.15
N ASP A 423 -14.55 -26.03 34.86
CA ASP A 423 -14.42 -26.15 36.31
C ASP A 423 -14.58 -24.80 37.05
N LYS A 424 -14.68 -23.69 36.30
CA LYS A 424 -14.86 -22.35 36.87
C LYS A 424 -16.30 -22.10 37.27
N THR A 425 -16.49 -21.60 38.49
CA THR A 425 -17.77 -21.20 39.07
C THR A 425 -18.52 -20.24 38.14
N GLY A 426 -19.78 -20.56 37.82
CA GLY A 426 -20.63 -19.74 36.95
C GLY A 426 -20.41 -19.91 35.43
N ARG A 427 -19.49 -20.77 34.99
CA ARG A 427 -19.29 -21.13 33.57
C ARG A 427 -19.28 -22.65 33.43
N GLY A 428 -20.39 -23.25 33.00
CA GLY A 428 -20.50 -24.71 32.85
C GLY A 428 -19.81 -25.30 31.61
N LEU A 429 -19.51 -24.47 30.61
CA LEU A 429 -18.98 -24.90 29.32
C LEU A 429 -17.63 -24.20 29.05
N ARG A 430 -16.57 -24.98 28.79
CA ARG A 430 -15.25 -24.45 28.42
C ARG A 430 -15.14 -24.23 26.92
N SER A 431 -15.52 -25.23 26.14
CA SER A 431 -15.50 -25.17 24.68
C SER A 431 -16.35 -26.28 24.07
N ILE A 432 -16.89 -26.05 22.88
CA ILE A 432 -17.50 -27.09 22.04
C ILE A 432 -16.49 -27.60 21.01
N LEU A 433 -16.70 -28.84 20.56
CA LEU A 433 -16.00 -29.46 19.45
C LEU A 433 -16.94 -29.49 18.25
N VAL A 434 -16.47 -28.97 17.13
CA VAL A 434 -17.30 -28.74 15.95
C VAL A 434 -16.74 -29.47 14.74
N GLY A 435 -17.60 -29.76 13.78
CA GLY A 435 -17.24 -30.42 12.53
C GLY A 435 -18.19 -30.08 11.38
N PHE A 436 -17.81 -30.50 10.17
CA PHE A 436 -18.60 -30.31 8.95
C PHE A 436 -18.85 -31.66 8.26
N HIS A 437 -19.96 -31.78 7.53
CA HIS A 437 -20.25 -32.97 6.75
C HIS A 437 -19.59 -32.91 5.38
N GLU A 438 -18.91 -33.99 5.02
CA GLU A 438 -18.40 -34.21 3.65
C GLU A 438 -18.39 -35.71 3.35
N GLY A 439 -18.97 -36.10 2.21
CA GLY A 439 -19.09 -37.52 1.83
C GLY A 439 -19.89 -38.34 2.85
N GLY A 440 -20.91 -37.75 3.49
CA GLY A 440 -21.74 -38.40 4.50
C GLY A 440 -21.06 -38.60 5.88
N LYS A 441 -19.81 -38.15 6.06
CA LYS A 441 -19.07 -38.28 7.31
C LYS A 441 -18.87 -36.92 7.97
N LEU A 442 -18.88 -36.90 9.30
CA LEU A 442 -18.59 -35.69 10.08
C LEU A 442 -17.08 -35.57 10.29
N HIS A 443 -16.46 -34.54 9.72
CA HIS A 443 -15.03 -34.25 9.86
C HIS A 443 -14.83 -33.24 10.98
N TYR A 444 -13.88 -33.50 11.86
CA TYR A 444 -13.52 -32.57 12.93
C TYR A 444 -12.94 -31.28 12.37
N ALA A 445 -13.47 -30.14 12.82
CA ALA A 445 -13.10 -28.81 12.34
C ALA A 445 -12.45 -27.94 13.42
N GLY A 446 -12.48 -28.31 14.70
CA GLY A 446 -11.80 -27.54 15.74
C GLY A 446 -12.55 -27.45 17.07
N ARG A 447 -12.03 -26.62 17.97
CA ARG A 447 -12.61 -26.30 19.28
C ARG A 447 -12.99 -24.83 19.33
N VAL A 448 -14.21 -24.55 19.78
CA VAL A 448 -14.72 -23.17 19.93
C VAL A 448 -14.97 -22.89 21.41
N GLY A 449 -14.17 -22.00 22.00
CA GLY A 449 -14.19 -21.70 23.44
C GLY A 449 -14.70 -20.31 23.81
N THR A 450 -15.09 -19.50 22.82
CA THR A 450 -15.48 -18.09 22.99
C THR A 450 -16.79 -17.82 22.25
N GLY A 451 -17.49 -16.75 22.62
CA GLY A 451 -18.74 -16.32 21.96
C GLY A 451 -20.03 -16.64 22.74
N PHE A 452 -19.93 -17.32 23.88
CA PHE A 452 -21.06 -17.63 24.75
C PHE A 452 -21.19 -16.62 25.90
N SER A 453 -22.40 -16.11 26.14
CA SER A 453 -22.73 -15.45 27.41
C SER A 453 -22.81 -16.49 28.54
N GLY A 454 -22.68 -16.09 29.81
CA GLY A 454 -22.76 -17.03 30.94
C GLY A 454 -24.08 -17.82 30.96
N LYS A 455 -25.20 -17.15 30.66
CA LYS A 455 -26.52 -17.77 30.51
C LYS A 455 -26.56 -18.73 29.30
N GLY A 456 -26.12 -18.27 28.13
CA GLY A 456 -26.14 -19.08 26.90
C GLY A 456 -25.24 -20.32 26.98
N ALA A 457 -24.10 -20.23 27.67
CA ALA A 457 -23.21 -21.37 27.91
C ALA A 457 -23.88 -22.47 28.74
N ASN A 458 -24.65 -22.10 29.77
CA ASN A 458 -25.34 -23.07 30.63
C ASN A 458 -26.53 -23.72 29.91
N GLU A 459 -27.30 -22.95 29.14
CA GLU A 459 -28.40 -23.48 28.31
C GLU A 459 -27.88 -24.44 27.24
N LEU A 460 -26.79 -24.08 26.55
CA LEU A 460 -26.16 -24.95 25.57
C LEU A 460 -25.62 -26.23 26.21
N LYS A 461 -24.97 -26.13 27.38
CA LYS A 461 -24.49 -27.30 28.11
C LYS A 461 -25.64 -28.25 28.45
N ALA A 462 -26.77 -27.75 28.96
CA ALA A 462 -27.93 -28.59 29.29
C ALA A 462 -28.45 -29.36 28.07
N LYS A 463 -28.52 -28.72 26.89
CA LYS A 463 -28.88 -29.39 25.63
C LYS A 463 -27.85 -30.45 25.24
N LEU A 464 -26.56 -30.16 25.39
CA LEU A 464 -25.48 -31.10 25.07
C LEU A 464 -25.42 -32.28 26.03
N ASP A 465 -25.71 -32.08 27.32
CA ASP A 465 -25.78 -33.15 28.32
C ASP A 465 -26.83 -34.20 27.94
N ALA A 466 -27.99 -33.77 27.43
CA ALA A 466 -29.06 -34.65 26.95
C ALA A 466 -28.68 -35.44 25.68
N LEU A 467 -27.66 -35.01 24.96
CA LEU A 467 -27.19 -35.62 23.72
C LEU A 467 -25.90 -36.43 23.89
N THR A 468 -25.50 -36.72 25.13
CA THR A 468 -24.25 -37.44 25.40
C THR A 468 -24.13 -38.77 24.66
N ALA A 469 -22.94 -39.04 24.14
CA ALA A 469 -22.62 -40.23 23.37
C ALA A 469 -21.41 -40.97 23.98
N LYS A 470 -21.35 -42.28 23.77
CA LYS A 470 -20.24 -43.13 24.26
C LYS A 470 -18.99 -43.03 23.38
N THR A 471 -19.18 -42.76 22.09
CA THR A 471 -18.13 -42.75 21.08
C THR A 471 -18.07 -41.41 20.36
N SER A 472 -16.91 -41.09 19.78
CA SER A 472 -16.75 -39.88 18.98
C SER A 472 -17.61 -39.96 17.71
N PRO A 473 -18.36 -38.89 17.36
CA PRO A 473 -19.08 -38.83 16.09
C PRO A 473 -18.19 -38.39 14.92
N PHE A 474 -16.95 -37.97 15.19
CA PHE A 474 -16.03 -37.51 14.17
C PHE A 474 -15.33 -38.69 13.48
N SER A 475 -15.21 -38.58 12.16
CA SER A 475 -14.51 -39.54 11.29
C SER A 475 -12.99 -39.30 11.25
N THR A 476 -12.53 -38.13 11.68
CA THR A 476 -11.12 -37.77 11.79
C THR A 476 -10.65 -37.72 13.24
N ALA A 477 -9.34 -37.85 13.46
CA ALA A 477 -8.76 -37.87 14.79
C ALA A 477 -8.98 -36.52 15.52
N VAL A 478 -9.54 -36.58 16.71
CA VAL A 478 -9.73 -35.42 17.59
C VAL A 478 -8.60 -35.36 18.60
N PRO A 479 -7.94 -34.20 18.81
CA PRO A 479 -6.92 -34.05 19.82
C PRO A 479 -7.44 -34.44 21.21
N LYS A 480 -6.68 -35.28 21.93
CA LYS A 480 -7.06 -35.74 23.28
C LYS A 480 -7.21 -34.55 24.24
N GLY A 481 -8.11 -34.68 25.22
CA GLY A 481 -8.36 -33.67 26.24
C GLY A 481 -8.96 -34.30 27.48
N LYS A 482 -8.46 -33.92 28.66
CA LYS A 482 -8.99 -34.41 29.94
C LYS A 482 -10.43 -33.90 30.11
N GLY A 483 -11.36 -34.81 30.43
CA GLY A 483 -12.77 -34.48 30.67
C GLY A 483 -13.60 -34.19 29.41
N LEU A 484 -13.14 -34.60 28.23
CA LEU A 484 -13.89 -34.45 26.98
C LEU A 484 -15.15 -35.32 26.98
N VAL A 485 -16.28 -34.75 26.58
CA VAL A 485 -17.58 -35.41 26.49
C VAL A 485 -18.04 -35.42 25.03
N TRP A 486 -18.40 -36.59 24.51
CA TRP A 486 -18.97 -36.74 23.15
C TRP A 486 -20.47 -36.50 23.16
N VAL A 487 -21.01 -35.97 22.07
CA VAL A 487 -22.45 -35.84 21.87
C VAL A 487 -22.87 -36.37 20.51
N LYS A 488 -24.15 -36.72 20.37
CA LYS A 488 -24.76 -37.01 19.07
C LYS A 488 -24.72 -35.74 18.21
N PRO A 489 -24.37 -35.85 16.90
CA PRO A 489 -24.18 -34.72 16.01
C PRO A 489 -25.52 -34.15 15.51
N GLU A 490 -26.36 -33.69 16.43
CA GLU A 490 -27.73 -33.22 16.15
C GLU A 490 -27.87 -31.70 16.24
N LEU A 491 -26.93 -31.02 16.92
CA LEU A 491 -26.97 -29.56 17.08
C LEU A 491 -26.03 -28.89 16.08
N VAL A 492 -26.55 -27.88 15.40
CA VAL A 492 -25.78 -26.99 14.53
C VAL A 492 -25.56 -25.66 15.26
N GLY A 493 -24.33 -25.16 15.20
CA GLY A 493 -23.94 -23.85 15.70
C GLY A 493 -23.30 -23.05 14.58
N GLU A 494 -23.70 -21.79 14.46
CA GLU A 494 -23.04 -20.83 13.59
C GLU A 494 -21.79 -20.30 14.29
N VAL A 495 -20.63 -20.55 13.68
CA VAL A 495 -19.32 -20.19 14.24
C VAL A 495 -18.69 -19.10 13.39
N GLU A 496 -18.23 -18.06 14.06
CA GLU A 496 -17.38 -17.02 13.48
C GLU A 496 -15.90 -17.40 13.70
N PHE A 497 -15.14 -17.50 12.62
CA PHE A 497 -13.73 -17.89 12.61
C PHE A 497 -12.95 -17.08 11.58
N ARG A 498 -11.62 -17.11 11.61
CA ARG A 498 -10.79 -16.26 10.71
C ARG A 498 -10.62 -16.87 9.33
N SER A 499 -10.19 -18.11 9.28
CA SER A 499 -9.89 -18.84 8.05
C SER A 499 -9.80 -20.33 8.34
N TRP A 500 -9.90 -21.14 7.29
CA TRP A 500 -9.59 -22.55 7.34
C TRP A 500 -8.07 -22.77 7.25
N THR A 501 -7.52 -23.63 8.10
CA THR A 501 -6.14 -24.11 7.96
C THR A 501 -6.04 -25.16 6.85
N SER A 502 -4.82 -25.47 6.39
CA SER A 502 -4.55 -26.56 5.44
C SER A 502 -5.07 -27.92 5.92
N ASP A 503 -5.09 -28.12 7.23
CA ASP A 503 -5.57 -29.34 7.89
C ASP A 503 -7.10 -29.33 8.08
N ARG A 504 -7.79 -28.36 7.47
CA ARG A 504 -9.25 -28.16 7.53
C ARG A 504 -9.76 -27.97 8.95
N ILE A 505 -9.03 -27.18 9.74
CA ILE A 505 -9.41 -26.72 11.08
C ILE A 505 -9.72 -25.21 11.03
N ILE A 506 -10.65 -24.74 11.85
CA ILE A 506 -11.03 -23.33 12.01
C ILE A 506 -10.42 -22.64 13.23
#